data_AF-A0A1H8WIW7-F1
#
_entry.id   AF-A0A1H8WIW7-F1
#
_cell.length_a   1.000
_cell.length_b   1.000
_cell.length_c   1.000
_cell.angle_alpha   90.00
_cell.angle_beta   90.00
_cell.angle_gamma   90.00
#
_symmetry.space_group_name_H-M   'P 1'
#
loop_
_entity.id
_entity.type
_entity.pdbx_description
1 polymer ?
#
loop_
_entity_poly.entity_id
_entity_poly.type
_entity_poly.pdbx_seq_one_letter_code
_entity_poly.pdbx_strand_id
1 'polypeptide(L)'
;MAACNTVSMVVFASVPLAQLAGVLSVPYLLGVALAAGTAKVFFSVAYRSYLPVLVEREHLLAANTRLQGSESAAQVGGPGLAGVLAAVFGPVSGILADAVSFGVSALCLRAIRQREAKPAAAARVRLRTQVAEGLRFVAADPYLRTLVAFGAVSNLALDGYASIQVVFLARDLDAGPGTIGLVLAVAEVGGVVGALLIGRLATRFGTARAFLLCEAFAAPAMLIGPAGGLLCFVVAGVAVSGGLVGSNVVAGAFRQGYCPPELFGRITACSAVVNYGTIPLGGLLGGILGQTLGVRETMVVMGAVQLAALAIPVFSPVRPLRDFPQRQGERDLV
;
A
#
# COMPACT_ATOMS: atom_id res chain seq x y z
N MET A 1 16.44 3.00 -14.08
CA MET A 1 15.04 3.40 -14.31
C MET A 1 14.54 3.02 -15.69
N ALA A 2 15.13 3.52 -16.80
CA ALA A 2 14.66 3.20 -18.15
C ALA A 2 14.60 1.69 -18.44
N ALA A 3 15.65 0.92 -18.09
CA ALA A 3 15.65 -0.53 -18.24
C ALA A 3 14.53 -1.22 -17.44
N CYS A 4 14.22 -0.76 -16.23
CA CYS A 4 13.15 -1.31 -15.40
C CYS A 4 11.78 -1.10 -16.08
N ASN A 5 11.52 0.09 -16.63
CA ASN A 5 10.28 0.35 -17.38
C ASN A 5 10.19 -0.49 -18.64
N THR A 6 11.30 -0.69 -19.36
CA THR A 6 11.31 -1.57 -20.53
C THR A 6 11.02 -3.02 -20.14
N VAL A 7 11.60 -3.52 -19.05
CA VAL A 7 11.28 -4.85 -18.52
C VAL A 7 9.80 -4.95 -18.16
N SER A 8 9.25 -4.01 -17.39
CA SER A 8 7.83 -4.01 -17.03
C SER A 8 6.92 -3.95 -18.25
N MET A 9 7.24 -3.10 -19.24
CA MET A 9 6.51 -3.01 -20.51
C MET A 9 6.45 -4.36 -21.23
N VAL A 10 7.60 -5.02 -21.41
CA VAL A 10 7.67 -6.32 -22.11
C VAL A 10 6.94 -7.40 -21.33
N VAL A 11 7.12 -7.44 -20.01
CA VAL A 11 6.51 -8.43 -19.13
C VAL A 11 4.99 -8.29 -19.12
N PHE A 12 4.43 -7.08 -19.02
CA PHE A 12 2.98 -6.90 -19.10
C PHE A 12 2.42 -7.12 -20.51
N ALA A 13 3.11 -6.67 -21.57
CA ALA A 13 2.70 -6.91 -22.96
C ALA A 13 2.68 -8.41 -23.32
N SER A 14 3.44 -9.24 -22.60
CA SER A 14 3.47 -10.68 -22.81
C SER A 14 2.18 -11.40 -22.39
N VAL A 15 1.38 -10.83 -21.48
CA VAL A 15 0.14 -11.46 -20.96
C VAL A 15 -0.96 -11.57 -22.04
N PRO A 16 -1.30 -10.50 -22.78
CA PRO A 16 -2.21 -10.58 -23.92
C PRO A 16 -1.74 -11.59 -24.99
N LEU A 17 -0.43 -11.63 -25.27
CA LEU A 17 0.13 -12.56 -26.24
C LEU A 17 0.00 -14.01 -25.78
N ALA A 18 0.26 -14.29 -24.50
CA ALA A 18 0.06 -15.60 -23.90
C ALA A 18 -1.41 -16.03 -23.91
N GLN A 19 -2.34 -15.08 -23.77
CA GLN A 19 -3.77 -15.35 -23.91
C GLN A 19 -4.17 -15.71 -25.33
N LEU A 20 -3.69 -14.96 -26.34
CA LEU A 20 -3.95 -15.26 -27.75
C LEU A 20 -3.35 -16.61 -28.17
N ALA A 21 -2.21 -16.99 -27.58
CA ALA A 21 -1.57 -18.28 -27.80
C ALA A 21 -2.19 -19.43 -27.00
N GLY A 22 -3.18 -19.17 -26.14
CA GLY A 22 -3.86 -20.20 -25.33
C GLY A 22 -2.99 -20.84 -24.25
N VAL A 23 -1.81 -20.28 -23.95
CA VAL A 23 -0.86 -20.78 -22.94
C VAL A 23 -0.96 -20.03 -21.60
N LEU A 24 -1.94 -19.13 -21.47
CA LEU A 24 -2.15 -18.36 -20.27
C LEU A 24 -2.48 -19.27 -19.08
N SER A 25 -1.58 -19.29 -18.11
CA SER A 25 -1.70 -20.13 -16.92
C SER A 25 -1.37 -19.32 -15.67
N VAL A 26 -1.86 -19.76 -14.50
CA VAL A 26 -1.56 -19.11 -13.22
C VAL A 26 -0.04 -19.04 -12.96
N PRO A 27 0.76 -20.10 -13.20
CA PRO A 27 2.22 -20.02 -13.06
C PRO A 27 2.86 -18.95 -13.94
N TYR A 28 2.35 -18.75 -15.17
CA TYR A 28 2.83 -17.70 -16.06
C TYR A 28 2.57 -16.31 -15.48
N LEU A 29 1.35 -16.05 -14.99
CA LEU A 29 0.98 -14.79 -14.36
C LEU A 29 1.81 -14.50 -13.10
N LEU A 30 2.12 -15.53 -12.31
CA LEU A 30 3.02 -15.41 -11.17
C LEU A 30 4.44 -15.02 -11.59
N GLY A 31 4.96 -15.60 -12.67
CA GLY A 31 6.26 -15.24 -13.24
C GLY A 31 6.30 -13.78 -13.72
N VAL A 32 5.24 -13.34 -14.41
CA VAL A 32 5.06 -11.94 -14.84
C VAL A 32 5.03 -10.99 -13.64
N ALA A 33 4.22 -11.30 -12.64
CA ALA A 33 4.12 -10.48 -11.42
C ALA A 33 5.44 -10.38 -10.68
N LEU A 34 6.20 -11.49 -10.58
CA LEU A 34 7.51 -11.52 -9.93
C LEU A 34 8.53 -10.65 -10.68
N ALA A 35 8.59 -10.75 -12.01
CA ALA A 35 9.51 -9.96 -12.83
C ALA A 35 9.18 -8.47 -12.76
N ALA A 36 7.90 -8.10 -12.90
CA ALA A 36 7.44 -6.72 -12.79
C ALA A 36 7.66 -6.15 -11.37
N GLY A 37 7.37 -6.93 -10.32
CA GLY A 37 7.63 -6.54 -8.94
C GLY A 37 9.12 -6.30 -8.66
N THR A 38 9.99 -7.15 -9.19
CA THR A 38 11.45 -6.97 -9.10
C THR A 38 11.89 -5.68 -9.79
N ALA A 39 11.43 -5.44 -11.03
CA ALA A 39 11.73 -4.22 -11.75
C ALA A 39 11.23 -2.96 -11.01
N LYS A 40 10.04 -3.03 -10.38
CA LYS A 40 9.47 -1.95 -9.56
C LYS A 40 10.35 -1.61 -8.35
N VAL A 41 10.91 -2.60 -7.67
CA VAL A 41 11.83 -2.36 -6.53
C VAL A 41 13.06 -1.58 -7.00
N PHE A 42 13.75 -2.03 -8.04
CA PHE A 42 14.89 -1.30 -8.59
C PHE A 42 14.53 0.10 -9.09
N PHE A 43 13.37 0.25 -9.73
CA PHE A 43 12.88 1.54 -10.20
C PHE A 43 12.68 2.51 -9.03
N SER A 44 11.96 2.09 -7.98
CA SER A 44 11.63 2.96 -6.84
C SER A 44 12.86 3.43 -6.08
N VAL A 45 13.89 2.57 -5.94
CA VAL A 45 15.17 2.94 -5.34
C VAL A 45 15.89 3.96 -6.21
N ALA A 46 16.03 3.68 -7.50
CA ALA A 46 16.74 4.57 -8.43
C ALA A 46 16.05 5.93 -8.55
N TYR A 47 14.72 5.95 -8.57
CA TYR A 47 13.91 7.16 -8.64
C TYR A 47 14.13 8.09 -7.44
N ARG A 48 14.09 7.54 -6.22
CA ARG A 48 14.32 8.32 -4.99
C ARG A 48 15.75 8.86 -4.90
N SER A 49 16.73 8.12 -5.41
CA SER A 49 18.13 8.55 -5.43
C SER A 49 18.44 9.57 -6.53
N TYR A 50 17.68 9.58 -7.63
CA TYR A 50 17.93 10.47 -8.76
C TYR A 50 17.29 11.85 -8.58
N LEU A 51 16.18 11.94 -7.84
CA LEU A 51 15.46 13.21 -7.64
C LEU A 51 16.36 14.34 -7.08
N PRO A 52 17.21 14.13 -6.05
CA PRO A 52 18.08 15.19 -5.53
C PRO A 52 19.23 15.60 -6.46
N VAL A 53 19.50 14.83 -7.52
CA VAL A 53 20.48 15.17 -8.55
C VAL A 53 19.83 16.04 -9.64
N LEU A 54 18.52 15.88 -9.85
CA LEU A 54 17.75 16.61 -10.86
C LEU A 54 17.39 18.04 -10.46
N VAL A 55 17.08 18.25 -9.18
CA VAL A 55 16.55 19.51 -8.66
C VAL A 55 17.44 20.07 -7.57
N GLU A 56 17.65 21.39 -7.62
CA GLU A 56 18.35 22.13 -6.58
C GLU A 56 17.66 21.98 -5.22
N ARG A 57 18.44 22.07 -4.13
CA ARG A 57 17.96 21.80 -2.76
C ARG A 57 16.73 22.62 -2.38
N GLU A 58 16.67 23.87 -2.84
CA GLU A 58 15.58 24.82 -2.59
C GLU A 58 14.25 24.41 -3.26
N HIS A 59 14.33 23.62 -4.32
CA HIS A 59 13.17 23.11 -5.07
C HIS A 59 12.79 21.68 -4.71
N LEU A 60 13.54 21.00 -3.84
CA LEU A 60 13.26 19.63 -3.43
C LEU A 60 11.88 19.45 -2.83
N LEU A 61 11.43 20.39 -1.99
CA LEU A 61 10.10 20.33 -1.38
C LEU A 61 9.01 20.43 -2.46
N ALA A 62 9.11 21.43 -3.35
CA ALA A 62 8.15 21.61 -4.43
C ALA A 62 8.13 20.40 -5.39
N ALA A 63 9.28 19.82 -5.69
CA ALA A 63 9.39 18.61 -6.51
C ALA A 63 8.74 17.40 -5.83
N ASN A 64 9.02 17.15 -4.55
CA ASN A 64 8.40 16.07 -3.79
C ASN A 64 6.88 16.25 -3.68
N THR A 65 6.39 17.48 -3.45
CA THR A 65 4.95 17.76 -3.39
C THR A 65 4.26 17.46 -4.73
N ARG A 66 4.85 17.84 -5.86
CA ARG A 66 4.32 17.52 -7.19
C ARG A 66 4.28 16.02 -7.43
N LEU A 67 5.36 15.30 -7.08
CA LEU A 67 5.45 13.86 -7.25
C LEU A 67 4.46 13.10 -6.38
N GLN A 68 4.33 13.50 -5.10
CA GLN A 68 3.34 12.92 -4.18
C GLN A 68 1.92 13.20 -4.64
N GLY A 69 1.66 14.41 -5.19
CA GLY A 69 0.38 14.76 -5.80
C GLY A 69 0.04 13.87 -6.99
N SER A 70 1.01 13.63 -7.89
CA SER A 70 0.83 12.71 -9.02
C SER A 70 0.62 11.25 -8.57
N GLU A 71 1.38 10.78 -7.58
CA GLU A 71 1.22 9.42 -7.04
C GLU A 71 -0.14 9.23 -6.39
N SER A 72 -0.60 10.23 -5.61
CA SER A 72 -1.93 10.20 -4.97
C SER A 72 -3.05 10.23 -6.02
N ALA A 73 -2.92 11.06 -7.05
CA ALA A 73 -3.89 11.10 -8.15
C ALA A 73 -3.93 9.77 -8.91
N ALA A 74 -2.79 9.11 -9.14
CA ALA A 74 -2.72 7.80 -9.77
C ALA A 74 -3.31 6.70 -8.88
N GLN A 75 -3.10 6.73 -7.56
CA GLN A 75 -3.70 5.77 -6.63
C GLN A 75 -5.22 5.92 -6.54
N VAL A 76 -5.74 7.15 -6.58
CA VAL A 76 -7.18 7.41 -6.51
C VAL A 76 -7.87 7.15 -7.86
N GLY A 77 -7.30 7.65 -8.96
CA GLY A 77 -7.89 7.54 -10.29
C GLY A 77 -7.63 6.21 -11.00
N GLY A 78 -6.51 5.56 -10.70
CA GLY A 78 -6.04 4.35 -11.37
C GLY A 78 -7.03 3.18 -11.30
N PRO A 79 -7.47 2.75 -10.10
CA PRO A 79 -8.43 1.65 -9.96
C PRO A 79 -9.75 1.91 -10.70
N GLY A 80 -10.28 3.14 -10.63
CA GLY A 80 -11.52 3.52 -11.31
C GLY A 80 -11.38 3.47 -12.84
N LEU A 81 -10.31 4.04 -13.39
CA LEU A 81 -10.02 3.99 -14.82
C LEU A 81 -9.77 2.56 -15.32
N ALA A 82 -9.03 1.76 -14.53
CA ALA A 82 -8.77 0.36 -14.84
C ALA A 82 -10.07 -0.48 -14.86
N GLY A 83 -11.00 -0.22 -13.94
CA GLY A 83 -12.32 -0.86 -13.92
C GLY A 83 -13.16 -0.53 -15.16
N VAL A 84 -13.20 0.74 -15.56
CA VAL A 84 -13.91 1.17 -16.79
C VAL A 84 -13.29 0.54 -18.04
N LEU A 85 -11.96 0.55 -18.16
CA LEU A 85 -11.25 -0.10 -19.26
C LEU A 85 -11.56 -1.60 -19.32
N ALA A 86 -11.48 -2.28 -18.18
CA ALA A 86 -11.78 -3.71 -18.10
C ALA A 86 -13.24 -4.03 -18.45
N ALA A 87 -14.19 -3.17 -18.08
CA ALA A 87 -15.61 -3.36 -18.38
C ALA A 87 -15.93 -3.21 -19.88
N VAL A 88 -15.32 -2.23 -20.55
CA VAL A 88 -15.62 -1.93 -21.97
C VAL A 88 -14.82 -2.81 -22.92
N PHE A 89 -13.54 -3.07 -22.62
CA PHE A 89 -12.61 -3.73 -23.53
C PHE A 89 -12.07 -5.07 -23.00
N GLY A 90 -12.57 -5.54 -21.86
CA GLY A 90 -12.15 -6.78 -21.20
C GLY A 90 -10.88 -6.62 -20.35
N PRO A 91 -10.57 -7.57 -19.44
CA PRO A 91 -9.47 -7.47 -18.47
C PRO A 91 -8.07 -7.28 -19.09
N VAL A 92 -7.87 -7.83 -20.29
CA VAL A 92 -6.60 -7.79 -21.04
C VAL A 92 -6.23 -6.37 -21.47
N SER A 93 -7.24 -5.54 -21.74
CA SER A 93 -7.04 -4.15 -22.16
C SER A 93 -6.36 -3.31 -21.08
N GLY A 94 -6.68 -3.56 -19.80
CA GLY A 94 -6.04 -2.89 -18.67
C GLY A 94 -4.55 -3.21 -18.60
N ILE A 95 -4.17 -4.46 -18.85
CA ILE A 95 -2.76 -4.90 -18.86
C ILE A 95 -1.99 -4.29 -20.05
N LEU A 96 -2.64 -4.18 -21.22
CA LEU A 96 -2.07 -3.47 -22.38
C LEU A 96 -1.88 -1.98 -22.10
N ALA A 97 -2.87 -1.32 -21.50
CA ALA A 97 -2.78 0.08 -21.13
C ALA A 97 -1.65 0.33 -20.13
N ASP A 98 -1.44 -0.60 -19.19
CA ASP A 98 -0.32 -0.54 -18.24
C ASP A 98 1.03 -0.72 -18.96
N ALA A 99 1.13 -1.68 -19.90
CA ALA A 99 2.34 -1.86 -20.72
C ALA A 99 2.67 -0.59 -21.53
N VAL A 100 1.67 0.03 -22.16
CA VAL A 100 1.85 1.30 -22.89
C VAL A 100 2.30 2.41 -21.95
N SER A 101 1.74 2.50 -20.75
CA SER A 101 2.14 3.48 -19.73
C SER A 101 3.62 3.35 -19.35
N PHE A 102 4.12 2.12 -19.19
CA PHE A 102 5.55 1.87 -18.97
C PHE A 102 6.41 2.29 -20.18
N GLY A 103 5.92 2.07 -21.40
CA GLY A 103 6.58 2.52 -22.63
C GLY A 103 6.70 4.04 -22.71
N VAL A 104 5.60 4.76 -22.46
CA VAL A 104 5.57 6.23 -22.38
C VAL A 104 6.54 6.72 -21.31
N SER A 105 6.52 6.12 -20.12
CA SER A 105 7.43 6.48 -19.04
C SER A 105 8.91 6.24 -19.42
N ALA A 106 9.23 5.15 -20.12
CA ALA A 106 10.58 4.90 -20.62
C ALA A 106 11.03 5.96 -21.64
N LEU A 107 10.15 6.41 -22.54
CA LEU A 107 10.43 7.48 -23.49
C LEU A 107 10.66 8.83 -22.79
N CYS A 108 9.80 9.18 -21.81
CA CYS A 108 9.97 10.37 -20.99
C CYS A 108 11.31 10.38 -20.25
N LEU A 109 11.71 9.24 -19.66
CA LEU A 109 13.00 9.12 -18.97
C LEU A 109 14.18 9.27 -19.94
N ARG A 110 14.09 8.78 -21.18
CA ARG A 110 15.12 8.99 -22.20
C ARG A 110 15.24 10.45 -22.65
N ALA A 111 14.17 11.23 -22.50
CA ALA A 111 14.18 12.66 -22.81
C ALA A 111 14.90 13.51 -21.74
N ILE A 112 15.14 12.97 -20.53
CA ILE A 112 15.87 13.66 -19.47
C ILE A 112 17.36 13.68 -19.82
N ARG A 113 17.83 14.82 -20.35
CA ARG A 113 19.22 15.03 -20.83
C ARG A 113 20.17 15.58 -19.75
N GLN A 114 20.00 15.21 -18.49
CA GLN A 114 20.88 15.67 -17.42
C GLN A 114 22.01 14.65 -17.19
N ARG A 115 23.26 15.13 -17.19
CA ARG A 115 24.44 14.30 -16.93
C ARG A 115 24.54 14.05 -15.43
N GLU A 116 24.37 12.79 -15.04
CA GLU A 116 24.56 12.32 -13.66
C GLU A 116 26.01 12.61 -13.24
N ALA A 117 26.21 13.49 -12.25
CA ALA A 117 27.53 13.72 -11.68
C ALA A 117 27.99 12.42 -11.02
N LYS A 118 29.20 11.94 -11.36
CA LYS A 118 29.81 10.78 -10.71
C LYS A 118 29.74 11.00 -9.19
N PRO A 119 29.13 10.10 -8.41
CA PRO A 119 29.04 10.30 -6.97
C PRO A 119 30.45 10.41 -6.41
N ALA A 120 30.71 11.48 -5.64
CA ALA A 120 31.87 11.52 -4.76
C ALA A 120 31.83 10.24 -3.91
N ALA A 121 32.98 9.61 -3.70
CA ALA A 121 33.11 8.38 -2.93
C ALA A 121 32.72 8.64 -1.47
N ALA A 122 31.42 8.74 -1.18
CA ALA A 122 30.89 8.78 0.16
C ALA A 122 31.30 7.47 0.83
N ALA A 123 31.88 7.56 2.02
CA ALA A 123 32.28 6.41 2.82
C ALA A 123 31.12 5.40 2.82
N ARG A 124 31.34 4.25 2.18
CA ARG A 124 30.32 3.19 2.04
C ARG A 124 30.05 2.59 3.41
N VAL A 125 29.22 3.26 4.20
CA VAL A 125 28.63 2.60 5.38
C VAL A 125 27.91 1.38 4.85
N ARG A 126 28.25 0.20 5.36
CA ARG A 126 27.74 -1.07 4.87
C ARG A 126 26.21 -1.03 4.92
N LEU A 127 25.55 -1.46 3.85
CA LEU A 127 24.08 -1.46 3.75
C LEU A 127 23.44 -2.21 4.93
N ARG A 128 24.07 -3.31 5.38
CA ARG A 128 23.67 -4.06 6.58
C ARG A 128 23.68 -3.21 7.85
N THR A 129 24.67 -2.34 8.01
CA THR A 129 24.76 -1.44 9.17
C THR A 129 23.67 -0.38 9.13
N GLN A 130 23.37 0.18 7.95
CA GLN A 130 22.27 1.16 7.79
C GLN A 130 20.89 0.53 8.02
N VAL A 131 20.68 -0.72 7.56
CA VAL A 131 19.45 -1.48 7.80
C VAL A 131 19.32 -1.84 9.28
N ALA A 132 20.40 -2.30 9.91
CA ALA A 132 20.41 -2.62 11.35
C ALA A 132 20.13 -1.37 12.21
N GLU A 133 20.69 -0.22 11.84
CA GLU A 133 20.43 1.05 12.51
C GLU A 133 18.95 1.49 12.39
N GLY A 134 18.36 1.40 11.18
CA GLY A 134 16.95 1.71 10.96
C GLY A 134 16.00 0.76 11.71
N LEU A 135 16.28 -0.55 11.68
CA LEU A 135 15.52 -1.55 12.45
C LEU A 135 15.67 -1.35 13.95
N ARG A 136 16.88 -1.06 14.45
CA ARG A 136 17.11 -0.79 15.87
C ARG A 136 16.37 0.46 16.33
N PHE A 137 16.33 1.51 15.51
CA PHE A 137 15.57 2.71 15.80
C PHE A 137 14.07 2.43 15.89
N VAL A 138 13.50 1.73 14.91
CA VAL A 138 12.08 1.33 14.92
C VAL A 138 11.77 0.43 16.12
N ALA A 139 12.66 -0.49 16.49
CA ALA A 139 12.45 -1.39 17.61
C ALA A 139 12.58 -0.70 18.99
N ALA A 140 13.43 0.33 19.08
CA ALA A 140 13.65 1.10 20.29
C ALA A 140 12.53 2.11 20.55
N ASP A 141 11.98 2.73 19.49
CA ASP A 141 10.92 3.71 19.62
C ASP A 141 9.55 3.04 19.82
N PRO A 142 8.86 3.29 20.95
CA PRO A 142 7.62 2.59 21.26
C PRO A 142 6.46 2.93 20.32
N TYR A 143 6.43 4.13 19.72
CA TYR A 143 5.37 4.55 18.80
C TYR A 143 5.58 3.93 17.41
N LEU A 144 6.82 4.01 16.89
CA LEU A 144 7.15 3.41 15.60
C LEU A 144 7.03 1.89 15.65
N ARG A 145 7.50 1.24 16.73
CA ARG A 145 7.33 -0.21 16.92
C ARG A 145 5.86 -0.60 16.89
N THR A 146 5.00 0.14 17.57
CA THR A 146 3.56 -0.12 17.60
C THR A 146 2.94 -0.01 16.21
N LEU A 147 3.22 1.08 15.48
CA LEU A 147 2.67 1.29 14.14
C LEU A 147 3.21 0.31 13.09
N VAL A 148 4.45 -0.16 13.25
CA VAL A 148 5.03 -1.18 12.36
C VAL A 148 4.50 -2.57 12.69
N ALA A 149 4.44 -2.95 13.96
CA ALA A 149 3.87 -4.24 14.36
C ALA A 149 2.38 -4.34 13.98
N PHE A 150 1.61 -3.30 14.26
CA PHE A 150 0.22 -3.20 13.83
C PHE A 150 0.11 -3.27 12.30
N GLY A 151 0.87 -2.44 11.59
CA GLY A 151 0.87 -2.43 10.13
C GLY A 151 1.19 -3.79 9.52
N ALA A 152 2.16 -4.53 10.08
CA ALA A 152 2.54 -5.85 9.59
C ALA A 152 1.43 -6.89 9.76
N VAL A 153 0.77 -6.93 10.93
CA VAL A 153 -0.34 -7.86 11.18
C VAL A 153 -1.57 -7.45 10.35
N SER A 154 -1.85 -6.16 10.23
CA SER A 154 -2.96 -5.67 9.41
C SER A 154 -2.76 -5.98 7.93
N ASN A 155 -1.55 -5.80 7.39
CA ASN A 155 -1.25 -6.19 6.00
C ASN A 155 -1.42 -7.69 5.78
N LEU A 156 -1.01 -8.52 6.74
CA LEU A 156 -1.20 -9.98 6.68
C LEU A 156 -2.69 -10.35 6.63
N ALA A 157 -3.50 -9.77 7.51
CA ALA A 157 -4.92 -10.04 7.60
C ALA A 157 -5.69 -9.53 6.37
N LEU A 158 -5.43 -8.28 5.96
CA LEU A 158 -6.07 -7.66 4.80
C LEU A 158 -5.75 -8.40 3.50
N ASP A 159 -4.48 -8.73 3.27
CA ASP A 159 -4.10 -9.42 2.02
C ASP A 159 -4.56 -10.88 2.03
N GLY A 160 -4.52 -11.55 3.19
CA GLY A 160 -5.12 -12.87 3.37
C GLY A 160 -6.62 -12.87 3.07
N TYR A 161 -7.36 -11.86 3.56
CA TYR A 161 -8.77 -11.68 3.23
C TYR A 161 -8.97 -11.37 1.74
N ALA A 162 -8.19 -10.45 1.18
CA ALA A 162 -8.30 -10.01 -0.21
C ALA A 162 -7.99 -11.13 -1.21
N SER A 163 -7.10 -12.07 -0.86
CA SER A 163 -6.73 -13.20 -1.71
C SER A 163 -7.90 -14.14 -2.03
N ILE A 164 -8.87 -14.25 -1.11
CA ILE A 164 -10.02 -15.16 -1.22
C ILE A 164 -11.35 -14.43 -1.42
N GLN A 165 -11.41 -13.11 -1.25
CA GLN A 165 -12.66 -12.35 -1.32
C GLN A 165 -13.39 -12.48 -2.67
N VAL A 166 -12.63 -12.54 -3.77
CA VAL A 166 -13.20 -12.68 -5.12
C VAL A 166 -13.80 -14.08 -5.28
N VAL A 167 -13.14 -15.10 -4.71
CA VAL A 167 -13.64 -16.48 -4.70
C VAL A 167 -14.92 -16.57 -3.88
N PHE A 168 -14.98 -15.89 -2.72
CA PHE A 168 -16.18 -15.82 -1.89
C PHE A 168 -17.35 -15.18 -2.63
N LEU A 169 -17.14 -14.01 -3.24
CA LEU A 169 -18.19 -13.33 -3.99
C LEU A 169 -18.69 -14.19 -5.16
N ALA A 170 -17.77 -14.83 -5.88
CA ALA A 170 -18.13 -15.66 -7.04
C ALA A 170 -18.80 -16.99 -6.66
N ARG A 171 -18.34 -17.68 -5.62
CA ARG A 171 -18.80 -19.04 -5.27
C ARG A 171 -19.86 -19.08 -4.19
N ASP A 172 -19.71 -18.30 -3.13
CA ASP A 172 -20.63 -18.32 -1.97
C ASP A 172 -21.82 -17.37 -2.17
N LEU A 173 -21.63 -16.28 -2.92
CA LEU A 173 -22.67 -15.28 -3.16
C LEU A 173 -23.21 -15.28 -4.61
N ASP A 174 -22.73 -16.22 -5.44
CA ASP A 174 -23.11 -16.39 -6.85
C ASP A 174 -23.05 -15.07 -7.65
N ALA A 175 -22.12 -14.18 -7.27
CA ALA A 175 -22.01 -12.85 -7.87
C ALA A 175 -21.32 -12.96 -9.23
N GLY A 176 -21.99 -12.45 -10.27
CA GLY A 176 -21.40 -12.34 -11.60
C GLY A 176 -20.20 -11.38 -11.64
N PRO A 177 -19.32 -11.48 -12.65
CA PRO A 177 -18.10 -10.66 -12.76
C PRO A 177 -18.35 -9.14 -12.69
N GLY A 178 -19.46 -8.66 -13.27
CA GLY A 178 -19.85 -7.24 -13.21
C GLY A 178 -20.21 -6.79 -11.79
N THR A 179 -20.93 -7.63 -11.03
CA THR A 179 -21.28 -7.36 -9.63
C THR A 179 -20.04 -7.37 -8.75
N ILE A 180 -19.13 -8.33 -8.94
CA ILE A 180 -17.85 -8.37 -8.21
C ILE A 180 -17.06 -7.07 -8.44
N GLY A 181 -16.90 -6.66 -9.70
CA GLY A 181 -16.22 -5.42 -10.04
C GLY A 181 -16.88 -4.19 -9.40
N LEU A 182 -18.22 -4.11 -9.44
CA LEU A 182 -18.98 -3.03 -8.83
C LEU A 182 -18.80 -2.99 -7.30
N VAL A 183 -18.89 -4.13 -6.62
CA VAL A 183 -18.72 -4.24 -5.17
C VAL A 183 -17.34 -3.77 -4.74
N LEU A 184 -16.29 -4.20 -5.44
CA LEU A 184 -14.92 -3.78 -5.16
C LEU A 184 -14.73 -2.28 -5.43
N ALA A 185 -15.29 -1.76 -6.53
CA ALA A 185 -15.23 -0.33 -6.84
C ALA A 185 -15.96 0.53 -5.80
N VAL A 186 -17.14 0.10 -5.36
CA VAL A 186 -17.92 0.80 -4.32
C VAL A 186 -17.19 0.76 -2.98
N ALA A 187 -16.52 -0.34 -2.65
CA ALA A 187 -15.71 -0.43 -1.43
C ALA A 187 -14.64 0.68 -1.37
N GLU A 188 -13.99 1.01 -2.50
CA GLU A 188 -12.96 2.07 -2.56
C GLU A 188 -13.50 3.50 -2.35
N VAL A 189 -14.81 3.73 -2.55
CA VAL A 189 -15.44 5.02 -2.18
C VAL A 189 -15.26 5.30 -0.69
N GLY A 190 -15.23 4.25 0.13
CA GLY A 190 -14.91 4.32 1.55
C GLY A 190 -13.58 5.02 1.81
N GLY A 191 -12.54 4.68 1.05
CA GLY A 191 -11.20 5.27 1.18
C GLY A 191 -11.19 6.78 0.94
N VAL A 192 -11.92 7.25 -0.08
CA VAL A 192 -12.08 8.69 -0.36
C VAL A 192 -12.78 9.39 0.80
N VAL A 193 -13.88 8.81 1.30
CA VAL A 193 -14.61 9.34 2.45
C VAL A 193 -13.71 9.37 3.70
N GLY A 194 -12.93 8.32 3.93
CA GLY A 194 -11.94 8.23 5.01
C GLY A 194 -10.90 9.34 4.94
N ALA A 195 -10.31 9.58 3.77
CA ALA A 195 -9.33 10.63 3.54
C ALA A 195 -9.90 12.05 3.74
N LEU A 196 -11.19 12.27 3.44
CA LEU A 196 -11.84 13.56 3.66
C LEU A 196 -12.27 13.78 5.12
N LEU A 197 -12.69 12.71 5.80
CA LEU A 197 -13.16 12.80 7.19
C LEU A 197 -12.02 12.82 8.21
N ILE A 198 -10.85 12.26 7.87
CA ILE A 198 -9.76 12.11 8.84
C ILE A 198 -9.25 13.45 9.39
N GLY A 199 -9.22 14.51 8.57
CA GLY A 199 -8.85 15.85 9.05
C GLY A 199 -9.80 16.37 10.13
N ARG A 200 -11.12 16.14 9.98
CA ARG A 200 -12.13 16.52 10.97
C ARG A 200 -12.06 15.66 12.22
N LEU A 201 -11.79 14.36 12.07
CA LEU A 201 -11.60 13.44 13.19
C LEU A 201 -10.35 13.81 13.99
N ALA A 202 -9.25 14.13 13.32
CA ALA A 202 -8.00 14.53 13.94
C ALA A 202 -8.11 15.86 14.69
N THR A 203 -8.80 16.87 14.15
CA THR A 203 -9.00 18.14 14.87
C THR A 203 -9.93 18.00 16.08
N ARG A 204 -10.98 17.18 15.96
CA ARG A 204 -11.96 16.97 17.04
C ARG A 204 -11.44 16.09 18.16
N PHE A 205 -10.90 14.92 17.83
CA PHE A 205 -10.53 13.88 18.80
C PHE A 205 -9.02 13.79 19.05
N GLY A 206 -8.20 14.43 18.22
CA GLY A 206 -6.75 14.29 18.22
C GLY A 206 -6.28 13.18 17.28
N THR A 207 -5.05 13.30 16.80
CA THR A 207 -4.46 12.41 15.78
C THR A 207 -4.35 10.95 16.23
N ALA A 208 -3.90 10.68 17.47
CA ALA A 208 -3.77 9.32 17.98
C ALA A 208 -5.13 8.64 18.19
N ARG A 209 -6.14 9.38 18.67
CA ARG A 209 -7.51 8.86 18.83
C ARG A 209 -8.22 8.69 17.49
N ALA A 210 -8.02 9.60 16.55
CA ALA A 210 -8.56 9.48 15.19
C ALA A 210 -8.04 8.20 14.51
N PHE A 211 -6.75 7.90 14.64
CA PHE A 211 -6.16 6.64 14.18
C PHE A 211 -6.86 5.42 14.80
N LEU A 212 -7.01 5.39 16.13
CA LEU A 212 -7.68 4.29 16.84
C LEU A 212 -9.15 4.14 16.45
N LEU A 213 -9.88 5.25 16.26
CA LEU A 213 -11.29 5.23 15.85
C LEU A 213 -11.47 4.66 14.45
N CYS A 214 -10.60 5.04 13.50
CA CYS A 214 -10.61 4.49 12.14
C CYS A 214 -10.41 2.97 12.15
N GLU A 215 -9.43 2.48 12.91
CA GLU A 215 -9.13 1.05 12.99
C GLU A 215 -10.21 0.27 13.77
N ALA A 216 -10.75 0.86 14.85
CA ALA A 216 -11.83 0.26 15.62
C ALA A 216 -13.13 0.14 14.81
N PHE A 217 -13.30 0.95 13.77
CA PHE A 217 -14.41 0.84 12.83
C PHE A 217 -14.12 -0.17 11.71
N ALA A 218 -12.90 -0.19 11.17
CA ALA A 218 -12.52 -1.08 10.07
C ALA A 218 -12.45 -2.56 10.49
N ALA A 219 -11.84 -2.88 11.63
CA ALA A 219 -11.59 -4.28 11.98
C ALA A 219 -12.88 -5.11 12.20
N PRO A 220 -13.90 -4.63 12.95
CA PRO A 220 -15.16 -5.36 13.08
C PRO A 220 -15.90 -5.48 11.74
N ALA A 221 -15.77 -4.50 10.85
CA ALA A 221 -16.41 -4.53 9.54
C ALA A 221 -15.95 -5.73 8.70
N MET A 222 -14.68 -6.15 8.81
CA MET A 222 -14.18 -7.37 8.14
C MET A 222 -14.93 -8.65 8.54
N LEU A 223 -15.50 -8.71 9.76
CA LEU A 223 -16.27 -9.87 10.23
C LEU A 223 -17.73 -9.84 9.75
N ILE A 224 -18.27 -8.65 9.48
CA ILE A 224 -19.65 -8.44 9.04
C ILE A 224 -19.82 -8.87 7.58
N GLY A 225 -18.81 -8.64 6.74
CA GLY A 225 -18.82 -8.95 5.32
C GLY A 225 -19.26 -10.39 4.99
N PRO A 226 -18.58 -11.43 5.51
CA PRO A 226 -18.97 -12.80 5.25
C PRO A 226 -20.33 -13.18 5.87
N ALA A 227 -20.79 -12.52 6.94
CA ALA A 227 -21.98 -12.92 7.69
C ALA A 227 -23.33 -12.52 7.05
N GLY A 228 -23.40 -11.41 6.31
CA GLY A 228 -24.67 -10.78 5.95
C GLY A 228 -25.00 -10.67 4.46
N GLY A 229 -24.33 -11.45 3.61
CA GLY A 229 -24.55 -11.43 2.16
C GLY A 229 -23.96 -10.21 1.45
N LEU A 230 -24.38 -9.97 0.20
CA LEU A 230 -23.76 -8.98 -0.69
C LEU A 230 -23.80 -7.55 -0.15
N LEU A 231 -24.93 -7.11 0.41
CA LEU A 231 -25.07 -5.76 0.95
C LEU A 231 -24.15 -5.54 2.15
N CYS A 232 -24.07 -6.49 3.07
CA CYS A 232 -23.16 -6.42 4.21
C CYS A 232 -21.69 -6.44 3.75
N PHE A 233 -21.37 -7.19 2.70
CA PHE A 233 -20.04 -7.17 2.10
C PHE A 233 -19.67 -5.79 1.55
N VAL A 234 -20.58 -5.13 0.83
CA VAL A 234 -20.36 -3.78 0.29
C VAL A 234 -20.17 -2.77 1.43
N VAL A 235 -21.06 -2.77 2.42
CA VAL A 235 -20.97 -1.85 3.57
C VAL A 235 -19.69 -2.09 4.37
N ALA A 236 -19.31 -3.35 4.57
CA ALA A 236 -18.06 -3.73 5.20
C ALA A 236 -16.85 -3.23 4.40
N GLY A 237 -16.83 -3.41 3.09
CA GLY A 237 -15.74 -2.94 2.22
C GLY A 237 -15.55 -1.42 2.29
N VAL A 238 -16.64 -0.66 2.27
CA VAL A 238 -16.60 0.81 2.44
C VAL A 238 -16.04 1.19 3.80
N ALA A 239 -16.47 0.53 4.87
CA ALA A 239 -15.99 0.79 6.22
C ALA A 239 -14.49 0.46 6.39
N VAL A 240 -14.04 -0.68 5.86
CA VAL A 240 -12.64 -1.13 5.89
C VAL A 240 -11.76 -0.17 5.10
N SER A 241 -12.12 0.14 3.85
CA SER A 241 -11.34 1.06 3.01
C SER A 241 -11.24 2.45 3.65
N GLY A 242 -12.35 2.98 4.18
CA GLY A 242 -12.36 4.28 4.85
C GLY A 242 -11.52 4.34 6.12
N GLY A 243 -11.59 3.32 6.97
CA GLY A 243 -10.76 3.24 8.17
C GLY A 243 -9.28 3.10 7.82
N LEU A 244 -8.94 2.22 6.88
CA LEU A 244 -7.55 1.98 6.45
C LEU A 244 -6.90 3.20 5.81
N VAL A 245 -7.60 3.89 4.91
CA VAL A 245 -7.07 5.10 4.28
C VAL A 245 -6.91 6.22 5.30
N GLY A 246 -7.92 6.44 6.15
CA GLY A 246 -7.85 7.45 7.21
C GLY A 246 -6.68 7.20 8.18
N SER A 247 -6.53 5.97 8.66
CA SER A 247 -5.46 5.62 9.59
C SER A 247 -4.07 5.75 8.94
N ASN A 248 -3.92 5.36 7.67
CA ASN A 248 -2.67 5.50 6.92
C ASN A 248 -2.27 6.96 6.72
N VAL A 249 -3.22 7.87 6.47
CA VAL A 249 -2.94 9.31 6.35
C VAL A 249 -2.37 9.86 7.65
N VAL A 250 -2.99 9.56 8.80
CA VAL A 250 -2.48 10.01 10.11
C VAL A 250 -1.14 9.38 10.44
N ALA A 251 -1.00 8.07 10.26
CA ALA A 251 0.24 7.35 10.56
C ALA A 251 1.40 7.81 9.65
N GLY A 252 1.10 8.14 8.39
CA GLY A 252 2.03 8.74 7.44
C GLY A 252 2.48 10.13 7.87
N ALA A 253 1.54 11.02 8.19
CA ALA A 253 1.82 12.36 8.68
C ALA A 253 2.63 12.36 9.99
N PHE A 254 2.29 11.45 10.91
CA PHE A 254 3.05 11.24 12.14
C PHE A 254 4.50 10.84 11.85
N ARG A 255 4.73 9.81 11.01
CA ARG A 255 6.09 9.38 10.67
C ARG A 255 6.91 10.50 10.03
N GLN A 256 6.29 11.30 9.16
CA GLN A 256 6.95 12.45 8.52
C GLN A 256 7.35 13.54 9.53
N GLY A 257 6.49 13.87 10.50
CA GLY A 257 6.78 14.91 11.49
C GLY A 257 7.63 14.43 12.68
N TYR A 258 7.62 13.14 12.99
CA TYR A 258 8.29 12.58 14.16
C TYR A 258 9.73 12.13 13.89
N CYS A 259 9.99 11.59 12.70
CA CYS A 259 11.30 11.01 12.39
C CYS A 259 12.34 12.09 12.02
N PRO A 260 13.61 11.93 12.42
CA PRO A 260 14.71 12.79 11.95
C PRO A 260 14.81 12.78 10.42
N PRO A 261 14.99 13.94 9.75
CA PRO A 261 15.12 14.00 8.30
C PRO A 261 16.22 13.07 7.74
N GLU A 262 17.32 12.92 8.49
CA GLU A 262 18.49 12.13 8.09
C GLU A 262 18.22 10.62 8.15
N LEU A 263 17.30 10.19 9.01
CA LEU A 263 16.95 8.78 9.22
C LEU A 263 15.60 8.39 8.60
N PHE A 264 14.77 9.36 8.19
CA PHE A 264 13.42 9.12 7.67
C PHE A 264 13.40 8.13 6.50
N GLY A 265 14.31 8.27 5.55
CA GLY A 265 14.43 7.33 4.42
C GLY A 265 14.77 5.90 4.86
N ARG A 266 15.65 5.73 5.85
CA ARG A 266 16.06 4.42 6.38
C ARG A 266 14.93 3.77 7.19
N ILE A 267 14.28 4.55 8.05
CA ILE A 267 13.14 4.12 8.88
C ILE A 267 11.99 3.68 7.99
N THR A 268 11.66 4.47 6.95
CA THR A 268 10.61 4.17 5.99
C THR A 268 10.91 2.89 5.23
N ALA A 269 12.15 2.71 4.73
CA ALA A 269 12.54 1.49 4.03
C ALA A 269 12.46 0.24 4.93
N CYS A 270 12.97 0.32 6.17
CA CYS A 270 12.91 -0.81 7.11
C CYS A 270 11.47 -1.15 7.50
N SER A 271 10.65 -0.13 7.76
CA SER A 271 9.23 -0.30 8.06
C SER A 271 8.48 -0.93 6.88
N ALA A 272 8.80 -0.52 5.66
CA ALA A 272 8.20 -1.07 4.44
C ALA A 272 8.58 -2.55 4.23
N VAL A 273 9.81 -2.95 4.51
CA VAL A 273 10.23 -4.36 4.43
C VAL A 273 9.40 -5.22 5.38
N VAL A 274 9.16 -4.76 6.62
CA VAL A 274 8.35 -5.49 7.59
C VAL A 274 6.88 -5.51 7.18
N ASN A 275 6.30 -4.36 6.84
CA ASN A 275 4.87 -4.26 6.52
C ASN A 275 4.49 -4.93 5.19
N TYR A 276 5.30 -4.74 4.13
CA TYR A 276 5.02 -5.33 2.83
C TYR A 276 5.56 -6.76 2.71
N GLY A 277 6.51 -7.15 3.56
CA GLY A 277 6.97 -8.53 3.65
C GLY A 277 5.90 -9.49 4.16
N THR A 278 4.92 -9.01 4.93
CA THR A 278 3.80 -9.84 5.39
C THR A 278 2.66 -9.99 4.39
N ILE A 279 2.59 -9.15 3.34
CA ILE A 279 1.59 -9.25 2.27
C ILE A 279 1.62 -10.64 1.59
N PRO A 280 2.74 -11.11 1.00
CA PRO A 280 2.76 -12.41 0.34
C PRO A 280 2.50 -13.58 1.31
N LEU A 281 2.86 -13.41 2.59
CA LEU A 281 2.54 -14.39 3.63
C LEU A 281 1.03 -14.42 3.91
N GLY A 282 0.39 -13.24 3.96
CA GLY A 282 -1.06 -13.09 4.08
C GLY A 282 -1.78 -13.78 2.94
N GLY A 283 -1.45 -13.47 1.69
CA GLY A 283 -2.05 -14.11 0.53
C GLY A 283 -1.84 -15.64 0.48
N LEU A 284 -0.64 -16.12 0.85
CA LEU A 284 -0.37 -17.56 0.93
C LEU A 284 -1.21 -18.23 2.02
N LEU A 285 -1.26 -17.65 3.23
CA LEU A 285 -2.07 -18.15 4.34
C LEU A 285 -3.56 -18.12 4.00
N GLY A 286 -4.05 -17.04 3.38
CA GLY A 286 -5.42 -16.92 2.90
C GLY A 286 -5.77 -18.00 1.89
N GLY A 287 -4.88 -18.30 0.93
CA GLY A 287 -5.05 -19.38 -0.03
C GLY A 287 -5.08 -20.77 0.61
N ILE A 288 -4.11 -21.09 1.49
CA ILE A 288 -4.01 -22.40 2.17
C ILE A 288 -5.20 -22.63 3.09
N LEU A 289 -5.55 -21.63 3.90
CA LEU A 289 -6.71 -21.72 4.81
C LEU A 289 -8.01 -21.79 4.00
N GLY A 290 -8.12 -21.04 2.89
CA GLY A 290 -9.28 -21.09 2.01
C GLY A 290 -9.52 -22.47 1.39
N GLN A 291 -8.46 -23.23 1.13
CA GLN A 291 -8.54 -24.62 0.62
C GLN A 291 -8.86 -25.65 1.72
N THR A 292 -8.44 -25.42 2.95
CA THR A 292 -8.50 -26.41 4.04
C THR A 292 -9.67 -26.20 4.99
N LEU A 293 -9.95 -24.95 5.38
CA LEU A 293 -11.02 -24.57 6.30
C LEU A 293 -12.29 -24.12 5.58
N GLY A 294 -12.18 -23.70 4.32
CA GLY A 294 -13.25 -23.05 3.58
C GLY A 294 -13.06 -21.54 3.46
N VAL A 295 -13.70 -20.96 2.45
CA VAL A 295 -13.52 -19.55 2.08
C VAL A 295 -14.09 -18.64 3.17
N ARG A 296 -15.35 -18.87 3.57
CA ARG A 296 -16.05 -18.08 4.59
C ARG A 296 -15.33 -18.11 5.94
N GLU A 297 -14.91 -19.29 6.38
CA GLU A 297 -14.20 -19.52 7.64
C GLU A 297 -12.87 -18.79 7.64
N THR A 298 -12.14 -18.85 6.53
CA THR A 298 -10.87 -18.14 6.38
C THR A 298 -11.05 -16.62 6.46
N MET A 299 -12.12 -16.09 5.86
CA MET A 299 -12.43 -14.65 5.98
C MET A 299 -12.73 -14.24 7.42
N VAL A 300 -13.46 -15.08 8.17
CA VAL A 300 -13.71 -14.86 9.60
C VAL A 300 -12.41 -14.91 10.39
N VAL A 301 -11.52 -15.88 10.11
CA VAL A 301 -10.19 -15.97 10.75
C VAL A 301 -9.36 -14.73 10.48
N MET A 302 -9.28 -14.27 9.22
CA MET A 302 -8.52 -13.07 8.86
C MET A 302 -9.12 -11.81 9.49
N GLY A 303 -10.45 -11.68 9.52
CA GLY A 303 -11.13 -10.60 10.23
C GLY A 303 -10.87 -10.65 11.74
N ALA A 304 -10.80 -11.84 12.35
CA ALA A 304 -10.47 -12.01 13.76
C ALA A 304 -9.01 -11.65 14.05
N VAL A 305 -8.07 -11.98 13.14
CA VAL A 305 -6.67 -11.55 13.22
C VAL A 305 -6.57 -10.03 13.16
N GLN A 306 -7.32 -9.37 12.26
CA GLN A 306 -7.39 -7.91 12.20
C GLN A 306 -7.96 -7.29 13.48
N LEU A 307 -9.02 -7.90 14.04
CA LEU A 307 -9.62 -7.46 15.30
C LEU A 307 -8.65 -7.67 16.48
N ALA A 308 -7.90 -8.76 16.50
CA ALA A 308 -6.85 -8.99 17.49
C ALA A 308 -5.68 -8.01 17.32
N ALA A 309 -5.38 -7.59 16.09
CA ALA A 309 -4.32 -6.61 15.82
C ALA A 309 -4.61 -5.26 16.48
N LEU A 310 -5.88 -4.86 16.68
CA LEU A 310 -6.25 -3.65 17.44
C LEU A 310 -5.75 -3.68 18.89
N ALA A 311 -5.53 -4.86 19.47
CA ALA A 311 -4.93 -4.97 20.79
C ALA A 311 -3.53 -4.33 20.81
N ILE A 312 -2.78 -4.36 19.70
CA ILE A 312 -1.44 -3.78 19.60
C ILE A 312 -1.47 -2.27 19.92
N PRO A 313 -2.18 -1.41 19.16
CA PRO A 313 -2.23 0.01 19.48
C PRO A 313 -3.01 0.31 20.76
N VAL A 314 -4.00 -0.50 21.16
CA VAL A 314 -4.78 -0.31 22.39
C VAL A 314 -3.97 -0.58 23.67
N PHE A 315 -3.08 -1.58 23.67
CA PHE A 315 -2.20 -1.85 24.82
C PHE A 315 -0.84 -1.13 24.73
N SER A 316 -0.64 -0.33 23.69
CA SER A 316 0.56 0.48 23.49
C SER A 316 0.45 1.86 24.19
N PRO A 317 1.55 2.63 24.29
CA PRO A 317 1.50 4.02 24.76
C PRO A 317 0.71 4.97 23.83
N VAL A 318 0.17 4.50 22.70
CA VAL A 318 -0.72 5.29 21.83
C VAL A 318 -2.10 5.50 22.44
N ARG A 319 -2.63 4.55 23.24
CA ARG A 319 -4.00 4.62 23.80
C ARG A 319 -4.29 5.87 24.64
N PRO A 320 -3.46 6.28 25.61
CA PRO A 320 -3.78 7.46 26.43
C PRO A 320 -3.67 8.77 25.65
N LEU A 321 -2.98 8.77 24.50
CA LEU A 321 -2.69 9.98 23.75
C LEU A 321 -3.93 10.51 23.05
N ARG A 322 -4.10 11.84 23.13
CA ARG A 322 -5.00 12.58 22.24
C ARG A 322 -4.34 12.73 20.88
N ASP A 323 -3.12 13.25 20.88
CA ASP A 323 -2.30 13.49 19.70
C ASP A 323 -1.02 12.68 19.74
N PHE A 324 -0.56 12.23 18.58
CA PHE A 324 0.77 11.63 18.49
C PHE A 324 1.83 12.66 18.88
N PRO A 325 2.90 12.23 19.57
CA PRO A 325 3.95 13.16 19.99
C PRO A 325 4.59 13.78 18.75
N GLN A 326 4.71 15.10 18.75
CA GLN A 326 5.59 15.80 17.82
C GLN A 326 6.97 15.88 18.45
N ARG A 327 8.02 15.78 17.64
CA ARG A 327 9.38 15.97 18.15
C ARG A 327 9.50 17.40 18.67
N GLN A 328 9.80 17.56 19.97
CA GLN A 328 10.23 18.85 20.51
C GLN A 328 11.56 19.22 19.87
N GLY A 329 11.55 20.23 19.01
CA GLY A 329 12.73 20.81 18.39
C GLY A 329 12.35 22.15 17.77
N GLU A 330 12.80 23.23 18.41
CA GLU A 330 12.63 24.66 18.07
C GLU A 330 11.38 25.38 18.61
N ARG A 331 11.12 25.30 19.92
CA ARG A 331 10.40 26.38 20.65
C ARG A 331 11.14 26.99 21.84
N ASP A 332 12.38 26.56 22.13
CA ASP A 332 13.20 27.09 23.24
C ASP A 332 14.44 27.89 22.76
N LEU A 333 14.36 28.50 21.56
CA LEU A 333 15.32 29.51 21.10
C LEU A 333 14.58 30.75 20.60
N VAL A 334 13.81 31.40 21.48
CA VAL A 334 13.49 32.83 21.42
C VAL A 334 13.50 33.39 22.83
#